data_AF-A0A5A7MKV2-F1
#
_entry.id   AF-A0A5A7MKV2-F1
#
_cell.length_a   1.000
_cell.length_b   1.000
_cell.length_c   1.000
_cell.angle_alpha   90.00
_cell.angle_beta   90.00
_cell.angle_gamma   90.00
#
_symmetry.space_group_name_H-M   'P 1'
#
loop_
_entity.id
_entity.type
_entity.pdbx_description
1 polymer ?
#
loop_
_entity_poly.entity_id
_entity_poly.type
_entity_poly.pdbx_seq_one_letter_code
_entity_poly.pdbx_strand_id
1 'polypeptide(L)'
;MRAARAGIAIAFAAGAALMVAPEQVYYFSAALTVFLIGMGLINPLGTAVTLQPFGQNAGAASALLGFLQMGCAAISIAITSALPLSPYLAFSAVIATSMLMALVTFGAAVKR
;
A
#
# COMPACT_ATOMS: atom_id res chain seq x y z
N MET A 1 -12.48 -10.33 -2.45
CA MET A 1 -12.64 -8.85 -2.50
C MET A 1 -12.89 -8.17 -1.15
N ARG A 2 -13.82 -8.65 -0.30
CA ARG A 2 -14.08 -8.01 1.02
C ARG A 2 -12.84 -7.93 1.92
N ALA A 3 -12.09 -9.02 2.04
CA ALA A 3 -10.86 -9.07 2.82
C ALA A 3 -9.77 -8.11 2.30
N ALA A 4 -9.61 -8.00 0.97
CA ALA A 4 -8.67 -7.04 0.37
C ALA A 4 -9.05 -5.59 0.72
N ARG A 5 -10.35 -5.23 0.63
CA ARG A 5 -10.83 -3.89 1.02
C ARG A 5 -10.60 -3.59 2.50
N ALA A 6 -10.84 -4.57 3.38
CA ALA A 6 -10.56 -4.44 4.81
C ALA A 6 -9.06 -4.21 5.06
N GLY A 7 -8.19 -4.98 4.40
CA GLY A 7 -6.74 -4.79 4.47
C GLY A 7 -6.32 -3.38 4.04
N ILE A 8 -6.83 -2.88 2.90
CA ILE A 8 -6.53 -1.53 2.41
C ILE A 8 -7.03 -0.48 3.40
N ALA A 9 -8.23 -0.64 3.96
CA ALA A 9 -8.78 0.30 4.94
C ALA A 9 -7.95 0.35 6.24
N ILE A 10 -7.47 -0.82 6.72
CA ILE A 10 -6.58 -0.90 7.88
C ILE A 10 -5.25 -0.20 7.58
N ALA A 11 -4.63 -0.47 6.42
CA ALA A 11 -3.39 0.17 6.02
C ALA A 11 -3.53 1.68 5.84
N PHE A 12 -4.66 2.14 5.28
CA PHE A 12 -4.98 3.56 5.16
C PHE A 12 -5.14 4.23 6.53
N ALA A 13 -5.88 3.61 7.45
CA ALA A 13 -6.08 4.14 8.81
C ALA A 13 -4.76 4.33 9.55
N ALA A 14 -3.82 3.38 9.40
CA ALA A 14 -2.47 3.52 9.95
C ALA A 14 -1.68 4.69 9.34
N GLY A 15 -1.71 4.84 8.01
CA GLY A 15 -1.07 5.96 7.33
C GLY A 15 -1.66 7.32 7.73
N ALA A 16 -2.99 7.42 7.83
CA ALA A 16 -3.67 8.63 8.29
C ALA A 16 -3.37 8.94 9.76
N ALA A 17 -3.28 7.92 10.63
CA ALA A 17 -2.91 8.09 12.02
C ALA A 17 -1.47 8.64 12.16
N LEU A 18 -0.53 8.20 11.32
CA LEU A 18 0.83 8.74 11.30
C LEU A 18 0.90 10.24 10.94
N MET A 19 -0.07 10.78 10.19
CA MET A 19 -0.05 12.20 9.83
C MET A 19 -0.35 13.13 11.02
N VAL A 20 -1.05 12.62 12.04
CA VAL A 20 -1.44 13.39 13.24
C VAL A 20 -0.67 12.97 14.49
N ALA A 21 -0.01 11.82 14.45
CA ALA A 21 0.75 11.31 15.58
C ALA A 21 2.06 12.11 15.79
N PRO A 22 2.51 12.25 17.04
CA PRO A 22 3.82 12.81 17.33
C PRO A 22 4.95 11.99 16.70
N GLU A 23 6.02 12.65 16.27
CA GLU A 23 7.24 12.03 15.73
C GLU A 23 8.04 11.31 16.84
N GLN A 24 7.48 10.18 17.31
CA GLN A 24 8.10 9.31 18.30
C GLN A 24 8.06 7.86 17.81
N VAL A 25 9.13 7.13 18.11
CA VAL A 25 9.30 5.72 17.70
C VAL A 25 8.14 4.84 18.12
N TYR A 26 7.54 5.06 19.30
CA TYR A 26 6.44 4.25 19.80
C TYR A 26 5.19 4.35 18.90
N TYR A 27 4.75 5.57 18.57
CA TYR A 27 3.60 5.78 17.68
C TYR A 27 3.89 5.30 16.26
N PHE A 28 5.12 5.55 15.78
CA PHE A 28 5.54 5.08 14.47
C PHE A 28 5.49 3.56 14.35
N SER A 29 6.07 2.85 15.32
CA SER A 29 6.14 1.38 15.32
C SER A 29 4.77 0.74 15.46
N ALA A 30 3.90 1.29 16.31
CA ALA A 30 2.54 0.82 16.48
C ALA A 30 1.74 0.99 15.18
N ALA A 31 1.80 2.16 14.55
CA ALA A 31 1.11 2.40 13.29
C ALA A 31 1.68 1.53 12.15
N LEU A 32 3.00 1.34 12.07
CA LEU A 32 3.59 0.42 11.10
C LEU A 32 3.15 -1.03 11.30
N THR A 33 2.97 -1.47 12.54
CA THR A 33 2.44 -2.81 12.82
C THR A 33 1.02 -2.95 12.27
N VAL A 34 0.16 -1.96 12.50
CA VAL A 34 -1.21 -1.94 11.93
C VAL A 34 -1.16 -1.89 10.40
N PHE A 35 -0.28 -1.08 9.82
CA PHE A 35 -0.06 -1.02 8.38
C PHE A 35 0.33 -2.39 7.80
N LEU A 36 1.27 -3.09 8.44
CA LEU A 36 1.73 -4.41 8.01
C LEU A 36 0.65 -5.50 8.16
N ILE A 37 -0.24 -5.39 9.16
CA ILE A 37 -1.43 -6.26 9.25
C ILE A 37 -2.31 -6.08 8.00
N GLY A 38 -2.55 -4.83 7.59
CA GLY A 38 -3.29 -4.53 6.36
C GLY A 38 -2.59 -5.10 5.11
N MET A 39 -1.29 -4.84 4.97
CA MET A 39 -0.48 -5.33 3.85
C MET A 39 -0.37 -6.86 3.81
N GLY A 40 -0.36 -7.53 4.96
CA GLY A 40 -0.36 -8.99 5.07
C GLY A 40 -1.60 -9.64 4.46
N LEU A 41 -2.73 -8.92 4.41
CA LEU A 41 -3.94 -9.35 3.71
C LEU A 41 -3.88 -9.00 2.22
N ILE A 42 -3.46 -7.78 1.88
CA ILE A 42 -3.50 -7.25 0.51
C ILE A 42 -2.50 -7.98 -0.39
N ASN A 43 -1.28 -8.22 0.07
CA ASN A 43 -0.21 -8.78 -0.74
C ASN A 43 -0.55 -10.18 -1.31
N PRO A 44 -0.93 -11.18 -0.49
CA PRO A 44 -1.28 -12.50 -1.03
C PRO A 44 -2.56 -12.46 -1.88
N LEU A 45 -3.58 -11.70 -1.47
CA LEU A 45 -4.83 -11.61 -2.22
C LEU A 45 -4.64 -10.90 -3.58
N GLY A 46 -3.88 -9.81 -3.61
CA GLY A 46 -3.58 -9.04 -4.82
C GLY A 46 -2.77 -9.85 -5.82
N THR A 47 -1.75 -10.57 -5.35
CA THR A 47 -0.98 -11.49 -6.19
C THR A 47 -1.86 -12.61 -6.72
N ALA A 48 -2.68 -13.26 -5.88
CA ALA A 48 -3.57 -14.33 -6.33
C ALA A 48 -4.56 -13.85 -7.41
N VAL A 49 -5.22 -12.70 -7.19
CA VAL A 49 -6.17 -12.12 -8.17
C VAL A 49 -5.46 -11.77 -9.48
N THR A 50 -4.25 -11.23 -9.41
CA THR A 50 -3.47 -10.86 -10.61
C THR A 50 -3.05 -12.09 -11.40
N LEU A 51 -2.64 -13.16 -10.73
CA LEU A 51 -2.14 -14.37 -11.38
C LEU A 51 -3.25 -15.33 -11.86
N GLN A 52 -4.45 -15.27 -11.26
CA GLN A 52 -5.59 -16.13 -11.60
C GLN A 52 -5.87 -16.28 -13.12
N PRO A 53 -5.87 -15.21 -13.94
CA PRO A 53 -6.13 -15.33 -15.38
C PRO A 53 -4.93 -15.83 -16.20
N PHE A 54 -3.70 -15.85 -15.65
CA PHE A 54 -2.48 -16.15 -16.39
C PHE A 54 -1.92 -17.55 -16.12
N GLY A 55 -2.76 -18.59 -16.07
CA GLY A 55 -2.36 -19.94 -15.66
C GLY A 55 -1.07 -20.47 -16.33
N GLN A 56 -1.03 -20.52 -17.67
CA GLN A 56 0.15 -21.00 -18.42
C GLN A 56 1.35 -20.03 -18.36
N ASN A 57 1.10 -18.74 -18.13
CA ASN A 57 2.10 -17.67 -18.13
C ASN A 57 2.34 -17.10 -16.72
N ALA A 58 2.04 -17.86 -15.66
CA ALA A 58 2.02 -17.34 -14.29
C ALA A 58 3.40 -16.84 -13.83
N GLY A 59 4.48 -17.48 -14.31
CA GLY A 59 5.85 -17.04 -14.04
C GLY A 59 6.15 -15.65 -14.63
N ALA A 60 5.80 -15.43 -15.90
CA ALA A 60 5.97 -14.13 -16.55
C ALA A 60 5.06 -13.05 -15.95
N ALA A 61 3.81 -13.40 -15.61
CA ALA A 61 2.87 -12.51 -14.94
C ALA A 61 3.37 -12.11 -13.54
N SER A 62 3.94 -13.04 -12.77
CA SER A 62 4.52 -12.77 -11.46
C SER A 62 5.77 -11.88 -11.55
N ALA A 63 6.64 -12.13 -12.53
CA ALA A 63 7.80 -11.27 -12.79
C ALA A 63 7.39 -9.84 -13.15
N LEU A 64 6.39 -9.67 -14.01
CA LEU A 64 5.86 -8.35 -14.37
C LEU A 64 5.18 -7.66 -13.18
N LEU A 65 4.42 -8.40 -12.36
CA LEU A 65 3.82 -7.89 -11.14
C LEU A 65 4.90 -7.37 -10.17
N GLY A 66 5.98 -8.14 -9.96
CA GLY A 66 7.11 -7.73 -9.13
C GLY A 66 7.84 -6.50 -9.68
N PHE A 67 8.04 -6.44 -11.01
CA PHE A 67 8.60 -5.26 -11.68
C PHE A 67 7.75 -4.02 -11.45
N LEU A 68 6.43 -4.12 -11.62
CA LEU A 68 5.50 -3.01 -11.38
C LEU A 68 5.48 -2.60 -9.90
N GLN A 69 5.49 -3.55 -8.97
CA GLN A 69 5.53 -3.27 -7.54
C GLN A 69 6.79 -2.48 -7.16
N MET A 70 7.96 -2.92 -7.60
CA MET A 70 9.22 -2.26 -7.32
C MET A 70 9.35 -0.92 -8.05
N GLY A 71 8.85 -0.81 -9.28
CA GLY A 71 8.77 0.47 -10.00
C GLY A 71 7.93 1.50 -9.27
N CYS A 72 6.73 1.14 -8.81
CA CYS A 72 5.89 2.01 -7.99
C CYS A 72 6.54 2.39 -6.66
N ALA A 73 7.26 1.46 -6.01
CA ALA A 73 8.00 1.75 -4.79
C ALA A 73 9.13 2.77 -5.05
N ALA A 74 9.90 2.61 -6.13
CA ALA A 74 10.95 3.54 -6.51
C ALA A 74 10.41 4.95 -6.77
N ILE A 75 9.28 5.07 -7.48
CA ILE A 75 8.59 6.35 -7.70
C ILE A 75 8.16 6.97 -6.37
N SER A 76 7.57 6.16 -5.48
CA SER A 76 7.11 6.63 -4.16
C SER A 76 8.27 7.14 -3.31
N ILE A 77 9.42 6.45 -3.32
CA ILE A 77 10.65 6.87 -2.63
C ILE A 77 11.18 8.17 -3.23
N ALA A 78 11.24 8.28 -4.56
CA ALA A 78 11.68 9.51 -5.23
C ALA A 78 10.79 10.71 -4.84
N ILE A 79 9.47 10.54 -4.85
CA ILE A 79 8.51 11.56 -4.37
C ILE A 79 8.78 11.89 -2.91
N THR A 80 8.92 10.89 -2.04
CA THR A 80 9.20 11.09 -0.60
C THR A 80 10.47 11.91 -0.40
N SER A 81 11.53 11.63 -1.16
CA SER A 81 12.82 12.33 -1.06
C SER A 81 12.81 13.76 -1.61
N ALA A 82 11.89 14.07 -2.53
CA ALA A 82 11.79 15.39 -3.14
C ALA A 82 10.90 16.36 -2.34
N LEU A 83 10.14 15.87 -1.35
CA LEU A 83 9.24 16.68 -0.55
C LEU A 83 10.03 17.52 0.50
N PRO A 84 9.79 18.83 0.60
CA PRO A 84 10.43 19.70 1.59
C PRO A 84 9.75 19.58 2.96
N LEU A 85 9.52 18.35 3.43
CA LEU A 85 8.91 18.03 4.72
C LEU A 85 9.91 17.23 5.58
N SER A 86 9.61 17.05 6.87
CA SER A 86 10.38 16.09 7.68
C SER A 86 10.24 14.68 7.08
N PRO A 87 11.25 13.80 7.21
CA PRO A 87 11.17 12.43 6.70
C PRO A 87 9.94 11.67 7.20
N TYR A 88 9.55 11.92 8.46
CA TYR A 88 8.34 11.36 9.07
C TYR A 88 7.05 11.81 8.35
N LEU A 89 6.89 13.11 8.10
CA LEU A 89 5.71 13.66 7.43
C LEU A 89 5.66 13.29 5.95
N ALA A 90 6.81 13.28 5.26
CA ALA A 90 6.89 12.85 3.86
C ALA A 90 6.48 11.37 3.72
N PHE A 91 7.01 10.48 4.57
CA PHE A 91 6.69 9.06 4.56
C PHE A 91 5.20 8.81 4.83
N SER A 92 4.65 9.44 5.88
CA SER A 92 3.24 9.27 6.25
C SER A 92 2.29 9.78 5.18
N ALA A 93 2.59 10.94 4.57
CA ALA A 93 1.80 11.48 3.47
C ALA A 93 1.81 10.55 2.24
N VAL A 94 2.97 10.02 1.85
CA VAL A 94 3.10 9.15 0.68
C VAL A 94 2.39 7.81 0.89
N ILE A 95 2.51 7.19 2.06
CA ILE A 95 1.77 5.95 2.35
C ILE A 95 0.27 6.21 2.43
N ALA A 96 -0.19 7.27 3.11
CA ALA A 96 -1.61 7.58 3.23
C ALA A 96 -2.25 7.84 1.86
N THR A 97 -1.60 8.63 1.01
CA THR A 97 -2.07 8.89 -0.36
C THR A 97 -2.07 7.64 -1.23
N SER A 98 -1.03 6.80 -1.15
CA SER A 98 -0.98 5.53 -1.87
C SER A 98 -2.11 4.58 -1.47
N MET A 99 -2.40 4.47 -0.17
CA MET A 99 -3.50 3.65 0.33
C MET A 99 -4.87 4.25 -0.01
N LEU A 100 -4.99 5.57 -0.06
CA LEU A 100 -6.20 6.25 -0.53
C LEU A 100 -6.46 5.93 -2.02
N MET A 101 -5.44 5.99 -2.87
CA MET A 101 -5.55 5.58 -4.27
C MET A 101 -5.97 4.11 -4.41
N ALA A 102 -5.42 3.23 -3.57
CA ALA A 102 -5.83 1.82 -3.52
C ALA A 102 -7.30 1.67 -3.10
N LEU A 103 -7.79 2.43 -2.11
CA LEU A 103 -9.20 2.44 -1.72
C LEU A 103 -10.12 2.89 -2.86
N VAL A 104 -9.75 3.95 -3.57
CA VAL A 104 -10.53 4.49 -4.69
C VAL A 104 -10.59 3.48 -5.83
N THR A 105 -9.47 2.89 -6.22
CA THR A 105 -9.39 1.93 -7.33
C THR A 105 -10.13 0.63 -7.02
N PHE A 106 -9.91 0.02 -5.84
CA PHE A 106 -10.66 -1.17 -5.42
C PHE A 106 -12.13 -0.88 -5.11
N GLY A 107 -12.46 0.34 -4.69
CA GLY A 107 -13.83 0.80 -4.49
C GLY A 107 -14.59 1.00 -5.80
N ALA A 108 -13.94 1.59 -6.81
CA ALA A 108 -14.50 1.80 -8.14
C ALA A 108 -14.67 0.50 -8.92
N ALA A 109 -13.76 -0.46 -8.75
CA ALA A 109 -13.83 -1.78 -9.39
C ALA A 109 -15.06 -2.62 -8.98
N VAL A 110 -15.73 -2.28 -7.87
CA VAL A 110 -16.95 -2.97 -7.40
C VAL A 110 -18.23 -2.46 -8.08
N LYS A 111 -18.17 -1.30 -8.74
CA LYS A 111 -19.33 -0.74 -9.48
C LYS A 111 -19.42 -1.25 -10.93
N ARG A 112 -18.45 -2.06 -11.39
CA ARG A 112 -18.44 -2.73 -12.70
C ARG A 112 -18.63 -4.22 -12.49
#